data_AF-A0A7S2PMW8-F1
#
_entry.id   AF-A0A7S2PMW8-F1
#
_cell.length_a   1.000
_cell.length_b   1.000
_cell.length_c   1.000
_cell.angle_alpha   90.00
_cell.angle_beta   90.00
_cell.angle_gamma   90.00
#
_symmetry.space_group_name_H-M   'P 1'
#
loop_
_entity.id
_entity.type
_entity.pdbx_description
1 polymer ?
#
loop_
_entity_poly.entity_id
_entity_poly.type
_entity_poly.pdbx_seq_one_letter_code
_entity_poly.pdbx_strand_id
1 'polypeptide(L)'
;YRALPHLQARVERLGFGAHMLWRALAWIREAVPVIVHVSLDKVASFFEADTHYRNTFETFTHGSRGRPGNPQSALNCMERDMRFKWEDDLFGGVYRNASPFDRPKYGVLNVMYDPAGVVQCHGHYGDSYLVLRGVRLRTTLSAKDSATLNADRLAVPDFYAHVMAEYNDEELRMAIHVANSRGVNVCGSSGALERARYKEAQIHGEIRLGEHVERLVASPRHRNDP
;
A
#
# COMPACT_ATOMS: atom_id res chain seq x y z
N TYR A 1 19.68 9.92 -1.43
CA TYR A 1 20.44 10.77 -2.36
C TYR A 1 21.19 10.02 -3.46
N ARG A 2 21.86 8.88 -3.20
CA ARG A 2 22.65 8.16 -4.23
C ARG A 2 21.86 7.66 -5.46
N ALA A 3 20.58 7.30 -5.29
CA ALA A 3 19.77 6.77 -6.39
C ALA A 3 19.26 7.83 -7.38
N LEU A 4 19.17 9.10 -6.97
CA LEU A 4 18.51 10.14 -7.75
C LEU A 4 19.19 10.42 -9.11
N PRO A 5 20.54 10.56 -9.20
CA PRO A 5 21.21 10.76 -10.49
C PRO A 5 20.98 9.60 -11.47
N HIS A 6 21.00 8.36 -10.98
CA HIS A 6 20.75 7.17 -11.81
C HIS A 6 19.30 7.10 -12.29
N LEU A 7 18.35 7.42 -11.42
CA LEU A 7 16.94 7.50 -11.79
C LEU A 7 16.71 8.60 -12.83
N GLN A 8 17.32 9.77 -12.65
CA GLN A 8 17.21 10.87 -13.60
C GLN A 8 17.73 10.48 -14.99
N ALA A 9 18.94 9.90 -15.07
CA ALA A 9 19.50 9.42 -16.33
C ALA A 9 18.64 8.33 -16.99
N ARG A 10 17.99 7.45 -16.19
CA ARG A 10 17.03 6.47 -16.72
C ARG A 10 15.79 7.15 -17.28
N VAL A 11 15.21 8.11 -16.56
CA VAL A 11 14.03 8.86 -16.99
C VAL A 11 14.28 9.64 -18.30
N GLU A 12 15.45 10.25 -18.43
CA GLU A 12 15.88 10.94 -19.65
C GLU A 12 15.99 9.97 -20.85
N ARG A 13 16.57 8.77 -20.64
CA ARG A 13 16.59 7.71 -21.67
C ARG A 13 15.21 7.20 -22.06
N LEU A 14 14.23 7.27 -21.16
CA LEU A 14 12.83 6.92 -21.45
C LEU A 14 12.07 8.03 -22.19
N GLY A 15 12.72 9.19 -22.45
CA GLY A 15 12.17 10.30 -23.23
C GLY A 15 11.51 11.42 -22.41
N PHE A 16 11.72 11.44 -21.09
CA PHE A 16 11.12 12.45 -20.21
C PHE A 16 12.15 13.45 -19.69
N GLY A 17 11.74 14.69 -19.49
CA GLY A 17 12.60 15.72 -18.89
C GLY A 17 12.76 15.53 -17.37
N ALA A 18 13.91 15.96 -16.83
CA ALA A 18 14.19 15.89 -15.39
C ALA A 18 13.10 16.55 -14.51
N HIS A 19 12.50 17.64 -14.97
CA HIS A 19 11.39 18.30 -14.27
C HIS A 19 10.17 17.38 -14.09
N MET A 20 9.94 16.44 -15.01
CA MET A 20 8.83 15.48 -14.93
C MET A 20 9.07 14.44 -13.84
N LEU A 21 10.33 14.02 -13.64
CA LEU A 21 10.71 13.18 -12.51
C LEU A 21 10.48 13.91 -11.18
N TRP A 22 10.86 15.18 -11.08
CA TRP A 22 10.60 15.97 -9.87
C TRP A 22 9.10 16.09 -9.56
N ARG A 23 8.26 16.26 -10.59
CA ARG A 23 6.80 16.22 -10.41
C ARG A 23 6.30 14.84 -10.00
N ALA A 24 6.88 13.76 -10.52
CA ALA A 24 6.55 12.40 -10.10
C ALA A 24 6.91 12.13 -8.64
N LEU A 25 8.09 12.57 -8.18
CA LEU A 25 8.48 12.48 -6.77
C LEU A 25 7.57 13.35 -5.88
N ALA A 26 7.22 14.56 -6.32
CA ALA A 26 6.27 15.41 -5.61
C ALA A 26 4.85 14.80 -5.56
N TRP A 27 4.41 14.14 -6.63
CA TRP A 27 3.16 13.37 -6.66
C TRP A 27 3.16 12.30 -5.57
N ILE A 28 4.24 11.52 -5.44
CA ILE A 28 4.37 10.52 -4.37
C ILE A 28 4.35 11.18 -2.98
N ARG A 29 5.09 12.29 -2.83
CA ARG A 29 5.22 12.98 -1.55
C ARG A 29 3.92 13.62 -1.07
N GLU A 30 3.11 14.16 -1.96
CA GLU A 30 1.98 15.02 -1.57
C GLU A 30 0.62 14.36 -1.78
N ALA A 31 0.43 13.66 -2.91
CA ALA A 31 -0.92 13.51 -3.45
C ALA A 31 -1.31 12.08 -3.85
N VAL A 32 -0.35 11.16 -4.06
CA VAL A 32 -0.67 9.78 -4.46
C VAL A 32 -1.56 9.08 -3.43
N PRO A 33 -2.78 8.61 -3.75
CA PRO A 33 -3.66 8.04 -2.75
C PRO A 33 -3.00 6.87 -2.01
N VAL A 34 -3.03 6.91 -0.67
CA VAL A 34 -2.73 5.74 0.16
C VAL A 34 -4.04 4.99 0.32
N ILE A 35 -4.09 3.75 -0.13
CA ILE A 35 -5.31 2.94 -0.12
C ILE A 35 -5.09 1.62 0.61
N VAL A 36 -6.17 1.07 1.14
CA VAL A 36 -6.20 -0.28 1.71
C VAL A 36 -7.25 -1.09 0.97
N HIS A 37 -6.81 -2.11 0.23
CA HIS A 37 -7.72 -3.04 -0.44
C HIS A 37 -8.40 -3.96 0.56
N VAL A 38 -9.68 -4.21 0.33
CA VAL A 38 -10.58 -4.96 1.20
C VAL A 38 -11.59 -5.76 0.39
N SER A 39 -11.99 -6.92 0.93
CA SER A 39 -13.11 -7.71 0.41
C SER A 39 -14.34 -7.39 1.24
N LEU A 40 -15.30 -6.65 0.66
CA LEU A 40 -16.51 -6.24 1.39
C LEU A 40 -17.33 -7.44 1.86
N ASP A 41 -17.32 -8.56 1.14
CA ASP A 41 -17.98 -9.80 1.60
C ASP A 41 -17.46 -10.28 2.96
N LYS A 42 -16.21 -9.94 3.29
CA LYS A 42 -15.55 -10.34 4.54
C LYS A 42 -15.60 -9.26 5.60
N VAL A 43 -15.46 -7.98 5.20
CA VAL A 43 -15.17 -6.90 6.15
C VAL A 43 -16.33 -5.92 6.38
N ALA A 44 -17.40 -5.95 5.57
CA ALA A 44 -18.44 -4.92 5.60
C ALA A 44 -19.10 -4.77 6.98
N SER A 45 -19.52 -5.87 7.60
CA SER A 45 -20.15 -5.83 8.93
C SER A 45 -19.23 -5.28 10.04
N PHE A 46 -17.91 -5.41 9.88
CA PHE A 46 -16.96 -4.87 10.85
C PHE A 46 -16.83 -3.35 10.73
N PHE A 47 -17.03 -2.77 9.54
CA PHE A 47 -16.98 -1.31 9.39
C PHE A 47 -18.15 -0.60 10.06
N GLU A 48 -19.27 -1.29 10.28
CA GLU A 48 -20.39 -0.76 11.06
C GLU A 48 -20.17 -0.87 12.57
N ALA A 49 -19.51 -1.94 13.01
CA ALA A 49 -19.37 -2.27 14.43
C ALA A 49 -18.07 -1.74 15.07
N ASP A 50 -17.00 -1.58 14.30
CA ASP A 50 -15.70 -1.11 14.78
C ASP A 50 -15.47 0.36 14.39
N THR A 51 -14.67 1.03 15.19
CA THR A 51 -14.21 2.41 14.95
C THR A 51 -12.85 2.45 14.26
N HIS A 52 -12.13 1.32 14.22
CA HIS A 52 -10.76 1.23 13.70
C HIS A 52 -10.64 0.17 12.61
N TYR A 53 -9.81 0.44 11.61
CA TYR A 53 -9.28 -0.59 10.73
C TYR A 53 -8.18 -1.36 11.47
N ARG A 54 -8.37 -2.69 11.55
CA ARG A 54 -7.55 -3.61 12.34
C ARG A 54 -6.51 -4.32 11.47
N ASN A 55 -5.32 -4.53 12.02
CA ASN A 55 -4.33 -5.42 11.40
C ASN A 55 -4.57 -6.88 11.79
N THR A 56 -3.82 -7.79 11.19
CA THR A 56 -4.02 -9.21 11.43
C THR A 56 -3.63 -9.69 12.84
N PHE A 57 -2.73 -9.00 13.53
CA PHE A 57 -2.43 -9.32 14.92
C PHE A 57 -3.62 -9.02 15.84
N GLU A 58 -4.49 -8.08 15.47
CA GLU A 58 -5.70 -7.73 16.20
C GLU A 58 -6.88 -8.66 15.84
N THR A 59 -6.99 -9.08 14.58
CA THR A 59 -8.14 -9.87 14.10
C THR A 59 -7.91 -11.38 14.05
N PHE A 60 -6.68 -11.84 14.27
CA PHE A 60 -6.28 -13.25 14.20
C PHE A 60 -6.60 -13.95 12.85
N THR A 61 -6.72 -13.20 11.76
CA THR A 61 -7.13 -13.71 10.44
C THR A 61 -6.02 -13.62 9.38
N HIS A 62 -5.28 -14.71 9.17
CA HIS A 62 -4.51 -14.93 7.94
C HIS A 62 -4.85 -16.28 7.30
N GLY A 63 -5.09 -16.26 5.98
CA GLY A 63 -4.46 -17.24 5.10
C GLY A 63 -4.90 -18.71 5.06
N SER A 64 -6.08 -19.12 5.54
CA SER A 64 -6.90 -20.25 5.00
C SER A 64 -8.01 -20.66 5.99
N ARG A 65 -9.28 -20.58 5.57
CA ARG A 65 -10.46 -21.32 6.11
C ARG A 65 -10.55 -21.51 7.65
N GLY A 66 -10.34 -20.47 8.44
CA GLY A 66 -10.68 -20.49 9.87
C GLY A 66 -11.89 -19.61 10.15
N ARG A 67 -13.01 -20.19 10.61
CA ARG A 67 -14.13 -19.43 11.20
C ARG A 67 -13.62 -18.65 12.43
N PRO A 68 -14.13 -17.43 12.69
CA PRO A 68 -13.86 -16.76 13.95
C PRO A 68 -14.47 -17.57 15.10
N GLY A 69 -13.71 -17.82 16.17
CA GLY A 69 -14.23 -18.37 17.43
C GLY A 69 -13.67 -19.71 17.92
N ASN A 70 -12.61 -20.27 17.32
CA ASN A 70 -11.97 -21.47 17.88
C ASN A 70 -10.59 -21.11 18.48
N PRO A 71 -10.42 -21.17 19.83
CA PRO A 71 -9.14 -20.90 20.50
C PRO A 71 -8.05 -21.94 20.18
N GLN A 72 -8.38 -23.00 19.44
CA GLN A 72 -7.53 -24.16 19.19
C GLN A 72 -7.07 -24.29 17.71
N SER A 73 -6.90 -23.20 16.96
CA SER A 73 -6.10 -23.28 15.73
C SER A 73 -4.63 -23.11 16.09
N ALA A 74 -3.97 -24.22 16.44
CA ALA A 74 -2.52 -24.33 16.65
C ALA A 74 -1.69 -24.11 15.35
N LEU A 75 -2.27 -23.40 14.39
CA LEU A 75 -1.74 -23.04 13.09
C LEU A 75 -2.01 -21.52 12.93
N ASN A 76 -1.01 -20.64 12.88
CA ASN A 76 0.43 -20.90 12.83
C ASN A 76 1.21 -19.90 13.70
N CYS A 77 1.66 -20.31 14.89
CA CYS A 77 2.71 -19.60 15.62
C CYS A 77 3.87 -19.26 14.67
N MET A 78 4.23 -20.17 13.75
CA MET A 78 5.25 -19.95 12.73
C MET A 78 4.99 -18.75 11.80
N GLU A 79 3.78 -18.55 11.28
CA GLU A 79 3.46 -17.42 10.39
C GLU A 79 3.44 -16.11 11.15
N ARG A 80 2.92 -16.15 12.38
CA ARG A 80 2.97 -15.03 13.30
C ARG A 80 4.41 -14.68 13.64
N ASP A 81 5.24 -15.67 13.93
CA ASP A 81 6.66 -15.51 14.27
C ASP A 81 7.47 -15.04 13.05
N MET A 82 7.13 -15.50 11.83
CA MET A 82 7.66 -14.97 10.58
C MET A 82 7.29 -13.50 10.41
N ARG A 83 6.04 -13.11 10.68
CA ARG A 83 5.60 -11.71 10.59
C ARG A 83 6.24 -10.84 11.66
N PHE A 84 6.39 -11.34 12.88
CA PHE A 84 7.14 -10.67 13.94
C PHE A 84 8.59 -10.45 13.54
N LYS A 85 9.28 -11.50 13.06
CA LYS A 85 10.66 -11.42 12.61
C LYS A 85 10.82 -10.44 11.44
N TRP A 86 9.93 -10.51 10.46
CA TRP A 86 9.91 -9.60 9.33
C TRP A 86 9.76 -8.13 9.76
N GLU A 87 8.78 -7.83 10.62
CA GLU A 87 8.59 -6.47 11.15
C GLU A 87 9.76 -6.03 12.05
N ASP A 88 10.39 -6.96 12.79
CA ASP A 88 11.59 -6.72 13.59
C ASP A 88 12.78 -6.33 12.69
N ASP A 89 13.02 -7.10 11.63
CA ASP A 89 14.10 -6.89 10.66
C ASP A 89 13.89 -5.58 9.86
N LEU A 90 12.66 -5.24 9.48
CA LEU A 90 12.36 -3.99 8.74
C LEU A 90 12.46 -2.73 9.60
N PHE A 91 11.98 -2.78 10.85
CA PHE A 91 11.82 -1.60 11.69
C PHE A 91 12.81 -1.55 12.85
N GLY A 92 13.89 -2.33 12.77
CA GLY A 92 14.95 -2.35 13.78
C GLY A 92 14.46 -2.73 15.18
N GLY A 93 13.44 -3.59 15.26
CA GLY A 93 12.86 -4.09 16.50
C GLY A 93 11.98 -3.12 17.29
N VAL A 94 11.60 -1.96 16.73
CA VAL A 94 10.73 -0.99 17.43
C VAL A 94 9.38 -1.60 17.87
N TYR A 95 8.89 -2.59 17.11
CA TYR A 95 7.62 -3.28 17.40
C TYR A 95 7.78 -4.57 18.21
N ARG A 96 8.99 -4.94 18.66
CA ARG A 96 9.24 -6.24 19.30
C ARG A 96 8.33 -6.50 20.50
N ASN A 97 8.12 -5.46 21.32
CA ASN A 97 7.28 -5.51 22.52
C ASN A 97 5.99 -4.69 22.38
N ALA A 98 5.66 -4.22 21.17
CA ALA A 98 4.48 -3.41 20.93
C ALA A 98 3.21 -4.27 20.97
N SER A 99 2.12 -3.69 21.47
CA SER A 99 0.81 -4.35 21.41
C SER A 99 0.37 -4.53 19.95
N PRO A 100 -0.48 -5.52 19.61
CA PRO A 100 -1.06 -5.66 18.27
C PRO A 100 -1.64 -4.36 17.70
N PHE A 101 -2.27 -3.54 18.55
CA PHE A 101 -2.85 -2.26 18.19
C PHE A 101 -1.83 -1.24 17.70
N ASP A 102 -0.63 -1.22 18.29
CA ASP A 102 0.42 -0.24 17.95
C ASP A 102 1.23 -0.63 16.71
N ARG A 103 1.12 -1.89 16.26
CA ARG A 103 1.81 -2.41 15.07
C ARG A 103 1.30 -1.74 13.79
N PRO A 104 2.15 -1.67 12.74
CA PRO A 104 1.77 -1.04 11.49
C PRO A 104 0.60 -1.76 10.81
N LYS A 105 -0.20 -0.98 10.09
CA LYS A 105 -1.24 -1.47 9.17
C LYS A 105 -0.63 -1.43 7.76
N TYR A 106 -1.13 -2.25 6.86
CA TYR A 106 -0.54 -2.40 5.54
C TYR A 106 -1.55 -2.00 4.48
N GLY A 107 -1.12 -1.10 3.60
CA GLY A 107 -1.86 -0.64 2.43
C GLY A 107 -0.93 -0.53 1.24
N VAL A 108 -1.37 0.17 0.20
CA VAL A 108 -0.62 0.40 -1.03
C VAL A 108 -0.79 1.83 -1.53
N LEU A 109 0.18 2.31 -2.31
CA LEU A 109 0.05 3.56 -3.06
C LEU A 109 -0.65 3.29 -4.39
N ASN A 110 -1.72 4.03 -4.67
CA ASN A 110 -2.34 4.05 -5.99
C ASN A 110 -1.57 4.99 -6.94
N VAL A 111 -0.33 4.61 -7.26
CA VAL A 111 0.61 5.43 -8.06
C VAL A 111 0.05 5.80 -9.43
N MET A 112 -0.73 4.89 -10.02
CA MET A 112 -1.34 5.05 -11.34
C MET A 112 -2.65 5.84 -11.28
N TYR A 113 -3.12 6.22 -10.09
CA TYR A 113 -4.41 6.89 -9.89
C TYR A 113 -5.58 6.17 -10.57
N ASP A 114 -5.54 4.84 -10.55
CA ASP A 114 -6.52 3.98 -11.20
C ASP A 114 -7.83 3.96 -10.37
N PRO A 115 -9.00 4.23 -10.96
CA PRO A 115 -10.30 4.16 -10.27
C PRO A 115 -10.62 2.78 -9.70
N ALA A 116 -10.08 1.71 -10.29
CA ALA A 116 -10.21 0.35 -9.78
C ALA A 116 -9.22 0.05 -8.63
N GLY A 117 -8.43 1.04 -8.22
CA GLY A 117 -7.34 0.89 -7.26
C GLY A 117 -6.16 0.16 -7.90
N VAL A 118 -5.36 -0.53 -7.08
CA VAL A 118 -4.23 -1.35 -7.56
C VAL A 118 -4.73 -2.76 -7.89
N VAL A 119 -4.99 -3.07 -9.17
CA VAL A 119 -5.60 -4.34 -9.61
C VAL A 119 -4.79 -5.57 -9.19
N GLN A 120 -3.46 -5.45 -9.09
CA GLN A 120 -2.57 -6.52 -8.60
C GLN A 120 -2.91 -7.00 -7.17
N CYS A 121 -3.63 -6.19 -6.39
CA CYS A 121 -4.05 -6.52 -5.04
C CYS A 121 -5.37 -7.30 -4.98
N HIS A 122 -6.17 -7.32 -6.06
CA HIS A 122 -7.55 -7.83 -6.02
C HIS A 122 -7.63 -9.30 -5.57
N GLY A 123 -6.76 -10.16 -6.09
CA GLY A 123 -6.75 -11.59 -5.76
C GLY A 123 -6.30 -11.92 -4.33
N HIS A 124 -5.63 -10.98 -3.65
CA HIS A 124 -5.04 -11.22 -2.32
C HIS A 124 -5.78 -10.48 -1.21
N TYR A 125 -6.18 -9.23 -1.46
CA TYR A 125 -6.69 -8.32 -0.42
C TYR A 125 -8.16 -7.94 -0.64
N GLY A 126 -8.65 -8.07 -1.87
CA GLY A 126 -10.02 -7.74 -2.26
C GLY A 126 -10.07 -6.66 -3.33
N ASP A 127 -11.23 -6.52 -3.95
CA ASP A 127 -11.47 -5.70 -5.15
C ASP A 127 -12.12 -4.34 -4.85
N SER A 128 -12.42 -4.07 -3.58
CA SER A 128 -12.84 -2.76 -3.07
C SER A 128 -11.71 -2.16 -2.25
N TYR A 129 -11.72 -0.85 -2.00
CA TYR A 129 -10.65 -0.23 -1.22
C TYR A 129 -11.08 1.02 -0.47
N LEU A 130 -10.40 1.26 0.66
CA LEU A 130 -10.50 2.50 1.43
C LEU A 130 -9.45 3.49 0.92
N VAL A 131 -9.86 4.73 0.65
CA VAL A 131 -8.92 5.85 0.42
C VAL A 131 -8.64 6.52 1.76
N LEU A 132 -7.37 6.58 2.14
CA LEU A 132 -6.95 7.12 3.41
C LEU A 132 -6.52 8.59 3.34
N ARG A 133 -6.84 9.35 4.39
CA ARG A 133 -6.42 10.74 4.63
C ARG A 133 -5.71 10.87 5.97
N GLY A 134 -4.82 11.86 6.09
CA GLY A 134 -4.10 12.14 7.35
C GLY A 134 -3.07 11.09 7.78
N VAL A 135 -2.81 10.05 6.97
CA VAL A 135 -1.89 8.95 7.33
C VAL A 135 -0.51 9.05 6.68
N ARG A 136 -0.32 9.91 5.66
CA ARG A 136 0.89 9.88 4.81
C ARG A 136 2.20 10.11 5.59
N LEU A 137 2.22 11.06 6.51
CA LEU A 137 3.44 11.41 7.25
C LEU A 137 3.91 10.30 8.20
N ARG A 138 3.08 9.28 8.44
CA ARG A 138 3.39 8.12 9.26
C ARG A 138 3.49 6.84 8.42
N THR A 139 3.89 6.94 7.15
CA THR A 139 4.14 5.76 6.31
C THR A 139 5.62 5.53 6.01
N THR A 140 6.05 4.28 6.06
CA THR A 140 7.16 3.80 5.24
C THR A 140 6.63 3.13 3.97
N LEU A 141 7.45 3.11 2.93
CA LEU A 141 7.04 2.73 1.58
C LEU A 141 8.08 1.80 0.94
N SER A 142 7.61 0.85 0.12
CA SER A 142 8.48 -0.05 -0.65
C SER A 142 7.94 -0.29 -2.07
N ALA A 143 8.81 -0.70 -2.99
CA ALA A 143 8.43 -0.85 -4.40
C ALA A 143 7.58 -2.09 -4.69
N LYS A 144 7.42 -2.95 -3.67
CA LYS A 144 6.81 -4.27 -3.68
C LYS A 144 6.55 -4.73 -2.23
N ASP A 145 5.99 -5.92 -2.10
CA ASP A 145 5.88 -6.67 -0.84
C ASP A 145 7.16 -6.56 0.00
N SER A 146 7.02 -6.08 1.24
CA SER A 146 8.18 -5.87 2.10
C SER A 146 8.58 -7.09 2.94
N ALA A 147 7.85 -8.22 2.89
CA ALA A 147 8.13 -9.46 3.62
C ALA A 147 9.56 -10.02 3.45
N THR A 148 10.20 -9.68 2.33
CA THR A 148 11.54 -10.16 1.96
C THR A 148 12.54 -9.03 1.74
N LEU A 149 12.19 -7.81 2.18
CA LEU A 149 13.02 -6.63 2.03
C LEU A 149 13.84 -6.34 3.29
N ASN A 150 15.00 -5.74 3.08
CA ASN A 150 15.81 -5.16 4.14
C ASN A 150 15.33 -3.73 4.45
N ALA A 151 15.59 -3.24 5.67
CA ALA A 151 15.20 -1.90 6.10
C ALA A 151 15.73 -0.77 5.20
N ASP A 152 16.92 -0.92 4.60
CA ASP A 152 17.54 0.06 3.69
C ASP A 152 16.78 0.22 2.36
N ARG A 153 15.85 -0.69 2.07
CA ARG A 153 14.99 -0.65 0.90
C ARG A 153 13.73 0.19 1.11
N LEU A 154 13.38 0.51 2.36
CA LEU A 154 12.24 1.35 2.68
C LEU A 154 12.51 2.81 2.36
N ALA A 155 11.45 3.54 2.03
CA ALA A 155 11.46 4.98 1.87
C ALA A 155 10.45 5.63 2.82
N VAL A 156 10.68 6.91 3.11
CA VAL A 156 9.64 7.83 3.57
C VAL A 156 9.20 8.70 2.38
N PRO A 157 8.03 9.38 2.44
CA PRO A 157 7.51 10.17 1.31
C PRO A 157 8.53 11.14 0.69
N ASP A 158 9.36 11.80 1.51
CA ASP A 158 10.39 12.75 1.07
C ASP A 158 11.59 12.09 0.36
N PHE A 159 11.85 10.81 0.62
CA PHE A 159 13.03 10.08 0.15
C PHE A 159 12.65 8.87 -0.68
N TYR A 160 11.85 9.06 -1.73
CA TYR A 160 11.29 7.97 -2.52
C TYR A 160 12.11 7.53 -3.76
N ALA A 161 13.17 8.27 -4.11
CA ALA A 161 13.87 8.07 -5.38
C ALA A 161 14.45 6.65 -5.57
N HIS A 162 14.97 6.01 -4.51
CA HIS A 162 15.51 4.64 -4.60
C HIS A 162 14.43 3.57 -4.73
N VAL A 163 13.23 3.83 -4.23
CA VAL A 163 12.05 2.97 -4.41
C VAL A 163 11.51 3.12 -5.84
N MET A 164 11.37 4.35 -6.33
CA MET A 164 10.97 4.61 -7.72
C MET A 164 11.98 4.06 -8.73
N ALA A 165 13.27 4.01 -8.40
CA ALA A 165 14.30 3.39 -9.22
C ALA A 165 14.11 1.88 -9.44
N GLU A 166 13.36 1.19 -8.58
CA GLU A 166 13.05 -0.23 -8.74
C GLU A 166 11.91 -0.53 -9.69
N TYR A 167 11.16 0.50 -10.09
CA TYR A 167 10.01 0.31 -10.98
C TYR A 167 10.52 -0.24 -12.30
N ASN A 168 9.77 -1.11 -12.95
CA ASN A 168 10.04 -1.46 -14.34
C ASN A 168 9.78 -0.24 -15.25
N ASP A 169 10.24 -0.29 -16.50
CA ASP A 169 10.16 0.87 -17.40
C ASP A 169 8.70 1.28 -17.70
N GLU A 170 7.76 0.32 -17.74
CA GLU A 170 6.34 0.60 -18.00
C GLU A 170 5.68 1.29 -16.79
N GLU A 171 5.95 0.79 -15.58
CA GLU A 171 5.52 1.39 -14.33
C GLU A 171 6.05 2.82 -14.19
N LEU A 172 7.34 3.02 -14.50
CA LEU A 172 7.98 4.33 -14.41
C LEU A 172 7.38 5.32 -15.41
N ARG A 173 7.16 4.89 -16.67
CA ARG A 173 6.48 5.70 -17.69
C ARG A 173 5.08 6.12 -17.23
N MET A 174 4.27 5.17 -16.78
CA MET A 174 2.90 5.44 -16.34
C MET A 174 2.86 6.38 -15.13
N ALA A 175 3.71 6.12 -14.12
CA ALA A 175 3.80 6.97 -12.93
C ALA A 175 4.18 8.42 -13.27
N ILE A 176 5.14 8.61 -14.20
CA ILE A 176 5.53 9.94 -14.67
C ILE A 176 4.40 10.59 -15.45
N HIS A 177 3.72 9.86 -16.35
CA HIS A 177 2.60 10.40 -17.10
C HIS A 177 1.46 10.87 -16.18
N VAL A 178 1.02 10.02 -15.25
CA VAL A 178 -0.04 10.34 -14.27
C VAL A 178 0.34 11.58 -13.45
N ALA A 179 1.56 11.61 -12.90
CA ALA A 179 2.02 12.74 -12.09
C ALA A 179 2.12 14.08 -12.86
N ASN A 180 2.30 14.03 -14.18
CA ASN A 180 2.45 15.22 -15.02
C ASN A 180 1.16 15.67 -15.70
N SER A 181 0.06 14.93 -15.56
CA SER A 181 -1.20 15.18 -16.29
C SER A 181 -2.17 16.16 -15.59
N ARG A 182 -1.64 17.08 -14.77
CA ARG A 182 -2.40 18.00 -13.89
C ARG A 182 -3.76 18.44 -14.47
N GLY A 183 -4.84 18.04 -13.82
CA GLY A 183 -6.20 18.57 -14.07
C GLY A 183 -7.01 17.86 -15.15
N VAL A 184 -6.42 16.92 -15.89
CA VAL A 184 -7.18 16.00 -16.74
C VAL A 184 -7.33 14.69 -15.95
N ASN A 185 -8.49 14.04 -16.00
CA ASN A 185 -8.76 12.73 -15.39
C ASN A 185 -7.93 11.61 -16.06
N VAL A 186 -6.61 11.78 -16.15
CA VAL A 186 -5.69 10.78 -16.67
C VAL A 186 -5.43 9.80 -15.55
N CYS A 187 -6.26 8.77 -15.55
CA CYS A 187 -6.04 7.58 -14.77
C CYS A 187 -5.20 6.61 -15.60
N GLY A 188 -4.12 6.10 -15.01
CA GLY A 188 -3.47 4.91 -15.55
C GLY A 188 -4.34 3.67 -15.35
N SER A 189 -4.06 2.62 -16.11
CA SER A 189 -4.63 1.29 -15.87
C SER A 189 -3.55 0.43 -15.23
N SER A 190 -3.72 0.14 -13.94
CA SER A 190 -2.81 -0.77 -13.23
C SER A 190 -2.90 -2.19 -13.82
N GLY A 191 -4.08 -2.61 -14.27
CA GLY A 191 -4.28 -3.92 -14.91
C GLY A 191 -3.61 -4.06 -16.28
N ALA A 192 -3.28 -2.96 -16.97
CA ALA A 192 -2.54 -3.02 -18.23
C ALA A 192 -1.05 -3.35 -18.06
N LEU A 193 -0.55 -3.35 -16.82
CA LEU A 193 0.85 -3.59 -16.49
C LEU A 193 1.02 -4.99 -15.89
N GLU A 194 1.12 -6.02 -16.74
CA GLU A 194 1.18 -7.43 -16.32
C GLU A 194 2.32 -7.72 -15.33
N ARG A 195 3.44 -7.01 -15.47
CA ARG A 195 4.65 -7.20 -14.64
C ARG A 195 4.78 -6.17 -13.52
N ALA A 196 3.77 -5.32 -13.33
CA ALA A 196 3.79 -4.34 -12.25
C ALA A 196 3.60 -5.01 -10.89
N ARG A 197 4.23 -4.42 -9.88
CA ARG A 197 4.09 -4.81 -8.48
C ARG A 197 3.36 -3.69 -7.74
N TYR A 198 2.48 -4.04 -6.81
CA TYR A 198 1.89 -3.03 -5.93
C TYR A 198 2.98 -2.34 -5.10
N LYS A 199 2.79 -1.05 -4.81
CA LYS A 199 3.76 -0.26 -4.04
C LYS A 199 3.26 -0.21 -2.61
N GLU A 200 3.88 -0.97 -1.73
CA GLU A 200 3.38 -1.17 -0.38
C GLU A 200 3.60 0.08 0.47
N ALA A 201 2.62 0.38 1.33
CA ALA A 201 2.68 1.42 2.34
C ALA A 201 2.45 0.78 3.72
N GLN A 202 3.46 0.82 4.57
CA GLN A 202 3.32 0.44 5.98
C GLN A 202 2.93 1.69 6.75
N ILE A 203 1.75 1.67 7.37
CA ILE A 203 1.11 2.79 8.03
C ILE A 203 1.27 2.61 9.54
N HIS A 204 2.10 3.45 10.15
CA HIS A 204 2.39 3.37 11.57
C HIS A 204 1.25 3.98 12.40
N GLY A 205 0.94 3.38 13.56
CA GLY A 205 -0.15 3.80 14.44
C GLY A 205 -1.53 3.31 14.01
N GLU A 206 -2.57 3.85 14.63
CA GLU A 206 -3.96 3.45 14.40
C GLU A 206 -4.54 4.00 13.08
N ILE A 207 -5.61 3.38 12.59
CA ILE A 207 -6.41 3.89 11.48
C ILE A 207 -7.87 3.93 11.95
N ARG A 208 -8.26 5.06 12.54
CA ARG A 208 -9.66 5.36 12.86
C ARG A 208 -10.48 5.57 11.59
N LEU A 209 -11.56 4.82 11.42
CA LEU A 209 -12.38 4.85 10.20
C LEU A 209 -12.96 6.26 9.97
N GLY A 210 -13.59 6.87 10.98
CA GLY A 210 -14.20 8.20 10.84
C GLY A 210 -13.21 9.36 10.59
N GLU A 211 -11.97 9.23 11.05
CA GLU A 211 -10.94 10.28 10.89
C GLU A 211 -10.10 10.07 9.63
N HIS A 212 -9.66 8.84 9.39
CA HIS A 212 -8.64 8.52 8.41
C HIS A 212 -9.17 7.93 7.11
N VAL A 213 -10.43 7.48 7.05
CA VAL A 213 -11.02 7.06 5.77
C VAL A 213 -11.71 8.26 5.15
N GLU A 214 -11.23 8.67 3.97
CA GLU A 214 -11.89 9.71 3.18
C GLU A 214 -13.12 9.13 2.48
N ARG A 215 -12.99 7.95 1.88
CA ARG A 215 -14.07 7.25 1.19
C ARG A 215 -13.79 5.76 1.06
N LEU A 216 -14.86 4.98 0.99
CA LEU A 216 -14.86 3.59 0.52
C LEU A 216 -15.19 3.58 -0.97
N VAL A 217 -14.37 2.91 -1.77
CA VAL A 217 -14.65 2.62 -3.17
C VAL A 217 -15.04 1.15 -3.29
N ALA A 218 -16.33 0.90 -3.47
CA ALA A 218 -16.86 -0.44 -3.66
C ALA A 218 -16.68 -0.89 -5.11
N SER A 219 -16.26 -2.14 -5.29
CA SER A 219 -16.24 -2.80 -6.60
C SER A 219 -17.64 -2.76 -7.24
N PRO A 220 -17.75 -2.55 -8.56
CA PRO A 220 -19.03 -2.56 -9.26
C PRO A 220 -19.87 -3.82 -9.04
N ARG A 221 -19.25 -4.95 -8.66
CA ARG A 221 -19.97 -6.19 -8.36
C ARG A 221 -20.94 -6.05 -7.18
N HIS A 222 -20.64 -5.16 -6.24
CA HIS A 222 -21.47 -4.91 -5.04
C HIS A 222 -22.62 -3.93 -5.31
N ARG A 223 -22.81 -3.45 -6.55
CA ARG A 223 -23.83 -2.45 -6.90
C ARG A 223 -25.25 -2.89 -6.52
N ASN A 224 -25.52 -4.18 -6.57
CA ASN A 224 -26.84 -4.77 -6.31
C ASN A 224 -26.87 -5.54 -4.99
N ASP A 225 -25.80 -5.45 -4.18
CA ASP A 225 -25.81 -6.06 -2.86
C ASP A 225 -26.78 -5.27 -1.97
N PRO A 226 -27.54 -5.97 -1.11
CA PRO A 226 -28.55 -5.36 -0.25
C PRO A 226 -27.96 -4.44 0.83
#